data_AF-A0A2U2B4Y5-F1
#
_entry.id   AF-A0A2U2B4Y5-F1
#
_cell.length_a   1.000
_cell.length_b   1.000
_cell.length_c   1.000
_cell.angle_alpha   90.00
_cell.angle_beta   90.00
_cell.angle_gamma   90.00
#
_symmetry.space_group_name_H-M   'P 1'
#
loop_
_entity.id
_entity.type
_entity.pdbx_description
1 polymer ?
#
loop_
_entity_poly.entity_id
_entity_poly.type
_entity_poly.pdbx_seq_one_letter_code
_entity_poly.pdbx_strand_id
1 'polypeptide(L)' 'MQAMAGFRNIAVHDYNSLNIEVVIDIIENHLKDLRRFSQII' A
#
# COMPACT_ATOMS: atom_id res chain seq x y z
N MET A 1 5.57 6.90 -12.91
CA MET A 1 4.11 6.68 -12.83
C MET A 1 3.69 5.24 -13.12
N GLN A 2 4.36 4.51 -14.04
CA GLN A 2 4.04 3.09 -14.33
C GLN A 2 4.12 2.14 -13.13
N ALA A 3 5.06 2.34 -12.20
CA ALA A 3 5.19 1.48 -11.01
C ALA A 3 3.98 1.56 -10.07
N MET A 4 3.43 2.77 -9.85
CA MET A 4 2.24 2.98 -9.02
C MET A 4 0.97 2.43 -9.69
N ALA A 5 0.90 2.51 -11.03
CA ALA A 5 -0.18 1.89 -11.79
C ALA A 5 -0.12 0.35 -11.76
N GLY A 6 1.09 -0.24 -11.79
CA GLY A 6 1.30 -1.68 -11.61
C GLY A 6 0.95 -2.16 -10.21
N PHE A 7 1.33 -1.41 -9.17
CA PHE A 7 0.95 -1.68 -7.78
C PHE A 7 -0.58 -1.63 -7.61
N ARG A 8 -1.23 -0.60 -8.16
CA ARG A 8 -2.69 -0.51 -8.20
C ARG A 8 -3.33 -1.71 -8.90
N ASN A 9 -2.79 -2.15 -10.05
CA ASN A 9 -3.34 -3.26 -10.81
C ASN A 9 -3.17 -4.63 -10.13
N ILE A 10 -2.06 -4.85 -9.41
CA ILE A 10 -1.84 -6.06 -8.58
C ILE A 10 -2.79 -6.05 -7.38
N ALA A 11 -2.97 -4.90 -6.73
CA ALA A 11 -3.92 -4.75 -5.64
C ALA A 11 -5.38 -4.95 -6.10
N VAL A 12 -5.68 -4.64 -7.38
CA VAL A 12 -7.05 -4.65 -7.94
C VAL A 12 -7.61 -6.03 -8.27
N HIS A 13 -6.76 -7.02 -8.52
CA HIS A 13 -7.23 -8.30 -9.06
C HIS A 13 -7.63 -9.34 -8.00
N ASP A 14 -7.28 -9.15 -6.72
CA ASP A 14 -7.44 -10.14 -5.63
C ASP A 14 -8.58 -9.81 -4.61
N TYR A 15 -9.64 -9.15 -5.06
CA TYR A 15 -10.48 -8.31 -4.19
C TYR A 15 -11.58 -8.90 -3.31
N ASN A 16 -11.76 -10.21 -3.16
CA ASN A 16 -12.88 -10.63 -2.31
C ASN A 16 -12.68 -10.36 -0.81
N SER A 17 -11.49 -9.88 -0.37
CA SER A 17 -11.22 -9.65 1.05
C SER A 17 -10.37 -8.41 1.41
N LEU A 18 -9.87 -7.61 0.45
CA LEU A 18 -8.97 -6.49 0.76
C LEU A 18 -9.72 -5.14 0.72
N ASN A 19 -9.74 -4.42 1.84
CA ASN A 19 -10.31 -3.08 1.91
C ASN A 19 -9.32 -2.07 1.28
N ILE A 20 -9.71 -1.47 0.17
CA ILE A 20 -8.86 -0.53 -0.57
C ILE A 20 -8.74 0.83 0.00
N GLU A 21 -9.74 1.28 0.72
CA GLU A 21 -9.63 2.54 1.43
C GLU A 21 -8.50 2.45 2.46
N VAL A 22 -8.37 1.30 3.12
CA VAL A 22 -7.26 1.03 4.05
C VAL A 22 -5.90 1.00 3.33
N VAL A 23 -5.82 0.38 2.15
CA VAL A 23 -4.56 0.34 1.38
C VAL A 23 -4.15 1.72 0.91
N ILE A 24 -5.10 2.53 0.45
CA ILE A 24 -4.84 3.93 0.03
C ILE A 24 -4.38 4.74 1.23
N ASP A 25 -5.07 4.66 2.36
CA ASP A 25 -4.71 5.38 3.58
C ASP A 25 -3.30 5.02 4.07
N ILE A 26 -2.92 3.74 4.00
CA ILE A 26 -1.56 3.32 4.35
C ILE A 26 -0.51 3.97 3.44
N ILE A 27 -0.78 4.04 2.13
CA ILE A 27 0.14 4.62 1.14
C ILE A 27 0.25 6.13 1.30
N GLU A 28 -0.86 6.81 1.59
CA GLU A 28 -0.88 8.27 1.69
C GLU A 28 -0.35 8.77 3.03
N ASN A 29 -0.69 8.08 4.13
CA ASN A 29 -0.50 8.60 5.48
C ASN A 29 0.51 7.80 6.33
N HIS A 30 0.69 6.50 6.08
CA HIS A 30 1.41 5.61 7.01
C HIS A 30 2.74 5.02 6.49
N LEU A 31 3.19 5.37 5.28
CA LEU A 31 4.49 4.88 4.76
C LEU A 31 5.69 5.26 5.65
N LYS A 32 5.61 6.39 6.35
CA LYS A 32 6.66 6.82 7.30
C LYS A 32 6.78 5.86 8.48
N ASP A 33 5.67 5.29 8.94
CA ASP A 33 5.63 4.35 10.06
C ASP A 33 6.32 3.03 9.68
N LEU A 34 6.04 2.53 8.47
CA LEU A 34 6.71 1.36 7.90
C LEU A 34 8.22 1.57 7.76
N ARG A 35 8.64 2.76 7.29
CA ARG A 35 10.06 3.11 7.18
C ARG A 35 10.75 3.22 8.55
N ARG A 36 10.03 3.72 9.55
CA ARG A 36 10.55 3.81 10.91
C ARG A 36 10.69 2.43 11.54
N PHE A 37 9.72 1.54 11.32
CA PHE A 37 9.81 0.14 11.73
C PHE A 37 11.02 -0.56 11.11
N SER A 38 11.28 -0.36 9.81
CA SER A 38 12.43 -1.00 9.13
C SER A 38 13.80 -0.50 9.60
N GLN A 39 13.87 0.58 10.38
CA GLN A 39 15.11 1.10 10.96
C GLN A 39 15.33 0.62 12.41
N ILE A 40 14.32 0.00 13.01
CA ILE A 40 14.38 -0.51 14.40
C ILE A 40 14.84 -1.98 14.41
N ILE A 41 14.76 -2.70 13.28
CA ILE A 41 15.15 -4.10 13.13
C ILE A 41 16.49 -4.20 12.41
#